data_AF-A0A7S4VEH2-F1
#
_entry.id   AF-A0A7S4VEH2-F1
#
_cell.length_a   1.000
_cell.length_b   1.000
_cell.length_c   1.000
_cell.angle_alpha   90.00
_cell.angle_beta   90.00
_cell.angle_gamma   90.00
#
_symmetry.space_group_name_H-M   'P 1'
#
loop_
_entity.id
_entity.type
_entity.pdbx_description
1 polymer ?
#
loop_
_entity_poly.entity_id
_entity_poly.type
_entity_poly.pdbx_seq_one_letter_code
_entity_poly.pdbx_strand_id
1 'polypeptide(L)'
;VRGIDVASAGARGDDKFCGICECAGKVYAAPFNAEKLLEYDPTCGSVRGIDVASAGARGDYKFSGICECAGKVYAAPYNAELAPRKSSWSTTPPAAVSAAS
;
A
#
# COMPACT_ATOMS: atom_id res chain seq x y z
N VAL A 1 -27.76 5.12 3.28
CA VAL A 1 -26.28 5.04 3.28
C VAL A 1 -25.75 6.31 3.94
N ARG A 2 -24.94 6.21 5.00
CA ARG A 2 -24.26 7.39 5.57
C ARG A 2 -22.92 7.56 4.84
N GLY A 3 -22.64 8.76 4.34
CA GLY A 3 -21.32 9.07 3.78
C GLY A 3 -20.25 9.01 4.87
N ILE A 4 -19.07 8.51 4.52
CA ILE A 4 -17.91 8.47 5.41
C ILE A 4 -17.11 9.76 5.17
N ASP A 5 -16.82 10.51 6.23
CA ASP A 5 -15.91 11.65 6.11
C ASP A 5 -14.46 11.15 6.01
N VAL A 6 -13.92 11.22 4.80
CA VAL A 6 -12.56 10.78 4.47
C VAL A 6 -11.56 11.93 4.45
N ALA A 7 -11.98 13.16 4.77
CA ALA A 7 -11.11 14.32 4.76
C ALA A 7 -9.96 14.19 5.77
N SER A 8 -10.22 13.53 6.90
CA SER A 8 -9.22 13.22 7.94
C SER A 8 -8.13 12.25 7.48
N ALA A 9 -8.41 11.41 6.48
CA ALA A 9 -7.43 10.53 5.85
C ALA A 9 -6.60 11.22 4.74
N GLY A 10 -6.78 12.54 4.53
CA GLY A 10 -6.08 13.27 3.48
C GLY A 10 -6.68 13.08 2.09
N ALA A 11 -7.92 12.58 2.00
CA ALA A 11 -8.63 12.39 0.74
C ALA A 11 -9.30 13.68 0.24
N ARG A 12 -8.51 14.74 0.00
CA ARG A 12 -9.01 16.02 -0.53
C ARG A 12 -8.76 16.13 -2.04
N GLY A 13 -9.82 16.21 -2.84
CA GLY A 13 -9.78 16.35 -4.31
C GLY A 13 -10.40 15.15 -5.04
N ASP A 14 -10.22 15.09 -6.36
CA ASP A 14 -10.86 14.08 -7.22
C ASP A 14 -10.05 12.78 -7.35
N ASP A 15 -10.73 11.68 -7.69
CA ASP A 15 -10.17 10.35 -8.00
C ASP A 15 -9.16 9.82 -6.95
N LYS A 16 -9.50 9.97 -5.66
CA LYS A 16 -8.56 9.63 -4.59
C LYS A 16 -8.34 8.15 -4.37
N PHE A 17 -9.37 7.34 -4.55
CA PHE A 17 -9.30 5.91 -4.30
C PHE A 17 -9.84 5.11 -5.47
N CYS A 18 -9.16 4.02 -5.81
CA CYS A 18 -9.56 3.09 -6.86
C CYS A 18 -9.66 1.68 -6.26
N GLY A 19 -10.88 1.28 -5.91
CA GLY A 19 -11.19 -0.01 -5.31
C GLY A 19 -11.13 -0.01 -3.77
N ILE A 20 -11.87 -0.96 -3.21
CA ILE A 20 -11.92 -1.23 -1.77
C ILE A 20 -11.75 -2.73 -1.52
N CYS A 21 -11.21 -3.09 -0.37
CA CYS A 21 -11.12 -4.46 0.10
C CYS A 21 -11.45 -4.53 1.59
N GLU A 22 -12.05 -5.62 2.04
CA GLU A 22 -12.22 -5.91 3.45
C GLU A 22 -11.06 -6.78 3.94
N CYS A 23 -10.52 -6.47 5.11
CA CYS A 23 -9.52 -7.30 5.78
C CYS A 23 -9.72 -7.23 7.29
N ALA A 24 -9.96 -8.39 7.91
CA ALA A 24 -10.09 -8.56 9.35
C ALA A 24 -11.14 -7.62 10.00
N GLY A 25 -12.27 -7.40 9.32
CA GLY A 25 -13.38 -6.57 9.79
C GLY A 25 -13.21 -5.06 9.54
N LYS A 26 -12.14 -4.66 8.85
CA LYS A 26 -11.87 -3.28 8.45
C LYS A 26 -11.91 -3.14 6.93
N VAL A 27 -12.30 -1.97 6.46
CA VAL A 27 -12.35 -1.64 5.03
C VAL A 27 -11.13 -0.82 4.67
N TYR A 28 -10.44 -1.24 3.61
CA TYR A 28 -9.27 -0.58 3.09
C TYR A 28 -9.54 -0.07 1.67
N ALA A 29 -9.08 1.13 1.32
CA ALA A 29 -9.23 1.68 -0.03
C ALA A 29 -7.88 2.05 -0.66
N ALA A 30 -7.63 1.56 -1.87
CA ALA A 30 -6.35 1.77 -2.56
C ALA A 30 -6.20 3.24 -2.99
N PRO A 31 -5.08 3.91 -2.67
CA PRO A 31 -4.89 5.30 -3.05
C PRO A 31 -4.52 5.42 -4.54
N PHE A 32 -5.40 6.00 -5.36
CA PHE A 32 -5.10 6.29 -6.75
C PHE A 32 -4.34 7.62 -6.86
N ASN A 33 -4.97 8.71 -6.43
CA ASN A 33 -4.35 10.04 -6.28
C ASN A 33 -4.22 10.50 -4.81
N ALA A 34 -4.47 9.60 -3.85
CA ALA A 34 -4.25 9.89 -2.44
C ALA A 34 -2.78 9.69 -2.02
N GLU A 35 -2.34 10.43 -1.02
CA GLU A 35 -1.03 10.24 -0.39
C GLU A 35 -1.03 9.06 0.57
N LYS A 36 -2.21 8.72 1.10
CA LYS A 36 -2.41 7.72 2.16
C LYS A 36 -3.45 6.70 1.72
N LEU A 37 -3.23 5.45 2.09
CA LEU A 37 -4.22 4.38 2.00
C LEU A 37 -5.28 4.60 3.07
N LEU A 38 -6.55 4.44 2.73
CA LEU A 38 -7.63 4.64 3.69
C LEU A 38 -7.93 3.34 4.43
N GLU A 39 -7.92 3.38 5.76
CA GLU A 39 -8.46 2.35 6.65
C GLU A 39 -9.74 2.90 7.30
N TYR A 40 -10.83 2.16 7.19
CA TYR A 40 -12.11 2.45 7.82
C TYR A 40 -12.51 1.30 8.73
N ASP A 41 -12.81 1.64 9.98
CA ASP A 41 -13.35 0.72 10.96
C ASP A 41 -14.87 0.92 11.06
N PRO A 42 -15.69 -0.02 10.52
CA PRO A 42 -17.15 0.10 10.55
C PRO A 42 -17.72 -0.08 11.97
N THR A 43 -16.99 -0.67 12.92
CA THR A 43 -17.49 -0.91 14.28
C THR A 43 -17.52 0.37 15.11
N CYS A 44 -16.52 1.23 14.93
CA CYS A 44 -16.37 2.51 15.64
C CYS A 44 -16.68 3.72 14.74
N GLY A 45 -16.81 3.51 13.42
CA GLY A 45 -16.96 4.59 12.44
C GLY A 45 -15.69 5.42 12.26
N SER A 46 -14.52 4.87 12.60
CA SER A 46 -13.25 5.60 12.58
C SER A 46 -12.58 5.48 11.23
N VAL A 47 -11.97 6.57 10.77
CA VAL A 47 -11.23 6.64 9.51
C VAL A 47 -9.78 6.99 9.82
N ARG A 48 -8.84 6.25 9.23
CA ARG A 48 -7.40 6.45 9.38
C ARG A 48 -6.72 6.45 8.02
N GLY A 49 -5.74 7.32 7.85
CA GLY A 49 -4.83 7.29 6.70
C GLY A 49 -3.54 6.56 7.04
N ILE A 50 -3.15 5.58 6.23
CA ILE A 50 -1.89 4.84 6.33
C ILE A 50 -0.93 5.38 5.26
N ASP A 51 0.21 5.90 5.68
CA ASP A 51 1.20 6.45 4.76
C ASP A 51 1.84 5.34 3.91
N VAL A 52 1.63 5.40 2.58
CA VAL A 52 2.21 4.45 1.62
C VAL A 52 3.53 4.92 1.02
N ALA A 53 3.99 6.13 1.38
CA ALA A 53 5.25 6.70 0.92
C ALA A 53 6.47 5.83 1.29
N SER A 54 6.39 5.09 2.41
CA SER A 54 7.42 4.12 2.83
C SER A 54 7.54 2.92 1.90
N ALA A 55 6.48 2.59 1.15
CA ALA A 55 6.48 1.54 0.13
C ALA A 55 7.08 2.02 -1.21
N GLY A 56 7.57 3.26 -1.28
CA GLY A 56 8.26 3.80 -2.46
C GLY A 56 7.35 4.32 -3.56
N ALA A 57 6.02 4.30 -3.38
CA ALA A 57 5.07 4.80 -4.37
C ALA A 57 4.98 6.33 -4.31
N ARG A 58 5.49 7.00 -5.36
CA ARG A 58 5.43 8.46 -5.58
C ARG A 58 4.77 8.75 -6.93
N GLY A 59 4.29 9.98 -7.11
CA GLY A 59 3.61 10.42 -8.35
C GLY A 59 2.09 10.29 -8.31
N ASP A 60 1.42 10.63 -9.41
CA ASP A 60 -0.03 10.49 -9.57
C ASP A 60 -0.40 9.08 -10.08
N TYR A 61 -1.66 8.68 -9.92
CA TYR A 61 -2.20 7.41 -10.45
C TYR A 61 -1.46 6.16 -9.92
N LYS A 62 -1.15 6.13 -8.62
CA LYS A 62 -0.24 5.15 -8.02
C LYS A 62 -0.78 3.73 -8.05
N PHE A 63 -2.02 3.52 -7.60
CA PHE A 63 -2.59 2.19 -7.42
C PHE A 63 -4.00 2.10 -8.01
N SER A 64 -4.25 1.06 -8.82
CA SER A 64 -5.56 0.85 -9.48
C SER A 64 -6.32 -0.37 -8.94
N GLY A 65 -5.79 -1.06 -7.94
CA GLY A 65 -6.45 -2.24 -7.36
C GLY A 65 -5.99 -2.51 -5.94
N ILE A 66 -6.83 -3.23 -5.20
CA ILE A 66 -6.57 -3.64 -3.82
C ILE A 66 -7.16 -5.03 -3.59
N CYS A 67 -6.44 -5.87 -2.86
CA CYS A 67 -6.85 -7.23 -2.55
C CYS A 67 -6.34 -7.61 -1.15
N GLU A 68 -7.10 -8.43 -0.44
CA GLU A 68 -6.66 -9.08 0.79
C GLU A 68 -6.13 -10.48 0.45
N CYS A 69 -5.00 -10.84 1.05
CA CYS A 69 -4.45 -12.18 0.96
C CYS A 69 -3.76 -12.54 2.28
N ALA A 70 -4.27 -13.58 2.94
CA ALA A 70 -3.73 -14.13 4.19
C ALA A 70 -3.60 -13.11 5.33
N GLY A 71 -4.61 -12.25 5.51
CA GLY A 71 -4.68 -11.21 6.53
C GLY A 71 -3.82 -9.97 6.23
N LYS A 72 -3.38 -9.83 4.98
CA LYS A 72 -2.59 -8.69 4.51
C LYS A 72 -3.26 -8.04 3.31
N VAL A 73 -3.17 -6.72 3.25
CA VAL A 73 -3.73 -5.92 2.16
C VAL A 73 -2.63 -5.60 1.15
N TYR A 74 -2.89 -5.89 -0.11
CA TYR A 74 -2.00 -5.67 -1.24
C TYR A 74 -2.65 -4.68 -2.21
N ALA A 75 -1.93 -3.61 -2.56
CA ALA A 75 -2.36 -2.66 -3.56
C ALA A 75 -1.57 -2.87 -4.86
N ALA A 76 -2.27 -3.00 -5.99
CA ALA A 76 -1.66 -3.20 -7.29
C ALA A 76 -1.20 -1.85 -7.88
N PRO A 77 0.10 -1.67 -8.18
CA PRO A 77 0.59 -0.44 -8.78
C PRO A 77 0.04 -0.27 -10.20
N TYR A 78 -0.26 0.98 -10.59
CA TYR A 78 -0.67 1.35 -11.95
C TYR A 78 0.42 2.21 -12.62
N ASN A 79 0.62 3.44 -12.14
CA ASN A 79 1.73 4.31 -12.53
C ASN A 79 2.71 4.58 -11.37
N ALA A 80 2.61 3.83 -10.27
CA ALA A 80 3.57 3.98 -9.19
C ALA A 80 4.98 3.67 -9.70
N GLU A 81 5.82 4.70 -9.84
CA GLU A 81 7.24 4.53 -10.00
C GLU A 81 7.74 3.92 -8.69
N LEU A 82 7.94 2.60 -8.70
CA LEU A 82 8.61 1.91 -7.61
C LEU A 82 10.00 2.52 -7.54
N ALA A 83 10.26 3.34 -6.51
CA ALA A 83 11.61 3.73 -6.17
C ALA A 83 12.48 2.47 -6.22
N PRO A 84 13.61 2.47 -6.95
CA PRO A 84 14.37 1.25 -7.20
C PRO A 84 14.63 0.60 -5.85
N ARG A 85 14.09 -0.63 -5.68
CA ARG A 85 14.37 -1.50 -4.54
C ARG A 85 15.86 -1.35 -4.29
N LYS A 86 16.27 -0.81 -3.12
CA LYS A 86 17.70 -0.71 -2.78
C LYS A 86 18.30 -2.08 -3.05
N SER A 87 18.97 -2.22 -4.18
CA SER A 87 19.60 -3.45 -4.63
C SER A 87 20.90 -3.55 -3.87
N SER A 88 20.79 -3.77 -2.57
CA SER A 88 21.86 -4.23 -1.71
C SER A 88 21.39 -5.54 -1.10
N TRP A 89 21.12 -6.51 -1.94
CA TRP A 89 21.47 -7.87 -1.57
C TRP A 89 22.86 -8.12 -2.16
N SER A 90 23.89 -7.58 -1.49
CA SER A 90 25.21 -8.17 -1.60
C SER A 90 25.13 -9.51 -0.89
N THR A 91 24.83 -10.55 -1.64
CA THR A 91 25.21 -11.89 -1.24
C THR A 91 26.44 -12.24 -2.05
N THR A 92 27.59 -11.71 -1.64
CA THR A 92 28.86 -12.39 -1.92
C THR A 92 28.70 -13.77 -1.27
N PRO A 93 28.67 -14.89 -2.03
CA PRO A 93 28.72 -16.18 -1.38
C PRO A 93 30.01 -16.23 -0.56
N PRO A 94 30.00 -16.62 0.73
CA PRO A 94 31.25 -16.89 1.43
C PRO A 94 32.00 -17.95 0.62
N ALA A 95 33.25 -17.65 0.28
CA ALA A 95 34.13 -18.54 -0.46
C ALA A 95 34.14 -19.91 0.23
N ALA A 96 33.49 -20.91 -0.40
CA ALA A 96 33.63 -22.28 0.00
C ALA A 96 35.04 -22.72 -0.42
N VAL A 97 35.87 -22.89 0.61
CA VAL A 97 37.23 -23.38 0.57
C VAL A 97 37.38 -24.60 -0.33
N SER A 98 38.37 -24.56 -1.24
CA SER A 98 38.92 -25.75 -1.87
C SER A 98 39.50 -26.67 -0.80
N ALA A 99 38.92 -27.86 -0.66
CA ALA A 99 39.57 -29.04 -0.09
C ALA A 99 39.50 -30.11 -1.20
N ALA A 100 40.61 -30.29 -1.93
CA ALA A 100 41.56 -31.38 -1.72
C ALA A 100 41.04 -32.72 -2.27
N SER A 101 41.65 -33.16 -3.38
CA SER A 101 41.90 -34.56 -3.70
C SER A 101 43.35 -34.69 -4.11
#